data_AF-A0AA92BRN2-F1
#
_entry.id   AF-A0AA92BRN2-F1
#
_cell.length_a   1.000
_cell.length_b   1.000
_cell.length_c   1.000
_cell.angle_alpha   90.00
_cell.angle_beta   90.00
_cell.angle_gamma   90.00
#
_symmetry.space_group_name_H-M   'P 1'
#
loop_
_entity.id
_entity.type
_entity.pdbx_description
1 polymer ?
#
loop_
_entity_poly.entity_id
_entity_poly.type
_entity_poly.pdbx_seq_one_letter_code
_entity_poly.pdbx_strand_id
1 'polypeptide(L)'
;MTFVVTDNCIKCKYTDCVEVCPVDCFYEGPNFLVIHPDECIDCALCEPECPAVAIFSEDEVPDEMQEFIQLNVELAEIWPNITEKKDSLPDAAEWDGVKGKIKDLER
;
A
#
# COMPACT_ATOMS: atom_id res chain seq x y z
N MET A 1 0.44 -0.15 -16.59
CA MET A 1 -0.05 -1.10 -15.57
C MET A 1 0.22 -0.39 -14.25
N THR A 2 -0.10 -0.96 -13.10
CA THR A 2 0.28 -0.32 -11.84
C THR A 2 0.56 -1.35 -10.77
N PHE A 3 1.16 -0.89 -9.66
CA PHE A 3 1.26 -1.65 -8.44
C PHE A 3 0.16 -1.24 -7.47
N VAL A 4 -0.31 -2.18 -6.67
CA VAL A 4 -1.48 -2.03 -5.82
C VAL A 4 -1.12 -2.48 -4.41
N VAL A 5 -1.38 -1.61 -3.43
CA VAL A 5 -1.28 -1.98 -2.01
C VAL A 5 -2.58 -2.66 -1.59
N THR A 6 -2.48 -3.80 -0.89
CA THR A 6 -3.59 -4.69 -0.54
C THR A 6 -3.72 -4.87 0.98
N ASP A 7 -4.63 -5.76 1.39
CA ASP A 7 -5.15 -5.92 2.75
C ASP A 7 -4.10 -5.93 3.86
N ASN A 8 -2.96 -6.62 3.66
CA ASN A 8 -2.01 -6.83 4.74
C ASN A 8 -1.24 -5.54 5.15
N CYS A 9 -1.29 -4.46 4.37
CA CYS A 9 -0.69 -3.19 4.78
C CYS A 9 -1.53 -2.48 5.87
N ILE A 10 -2.85 -2.71 5.92
CA ILE A 10 -3.74 -2.06 6.89
C ILE A 10 -3.31 -2.43 8.31
N LYS A 11 -3.17 -1.42 9.18
CA LYS A 11 -2.64 -1.52 10.56
C LYS A 11 -1.19 -1.99 10.69
N CYS A 12 -0.50 -2.32 9.60
CA CYS A 12 0.94 -2.53 9.59
C CYS A 12 1.65 -1.23 9.24
N LYS A 13 1.38 -0.69 8.05
CA LYS A 13 1.91 0.58 7.51
C LYS A 13 3.41 0.74 7.83
N TYR A 14 4.24 -0.18 7.35
CA TYR A 14 5.69 -0.17 7.60
C TYR A 14 6.43 0.98 6.89
N THR A 15 5.91 1.42 5.74
CA THR A 15 6.41 2.54 4.91
C THR A 15 7.77 2.32 4.22
N ASP A 16 8.41 1.14 4.32
CA ASP A 16 9.66 0.83 3.61
C ASP A 16 9.57 1.03 2.08
N CYS A 17 8.39 0.75 1.52
CA CYS A 17 8.11 0.87 0.09
C CYS A 17 8.32 2.28 -0.49
N VAL A 18 8.26 3.34 0.34
CA VAL A 18 8.40 4.72 -0.14
C VAL A 18 9.85 5.08 -0.43
N GLU A 19 10.84 4.45 0.24
CA GLU A 19 12.26 4.78 0.06
C GLU A 19 12.80 4.39 -1.31
N VAL A 20 12.16 3.42 -1.96
CA VAL A 20 12.59 2.86 -3.24
C VAL A 20 11.75 3.33 -4.42
N CYS A 21 10.73 4.16 -4.17
CA CYS A 21 9.85 4.65 -5.23
C CYS A 21 10.52 5.79 -6.01
N PRO A 22 10.86 5.64 -7.30
CA PRO A 22 11.61 6.66 -8.05
C PRO A 22 10.77 7.86 -8.48
N VAL A 23 9.44 7.78 -8.31
CA VAL A 23 8.46 8.77 -8.79
C VAL A 23 7.54 9.25 -7.67
N ASP A 24 7.85 8.92 -6.41
CA ASP A 24 7.12 9.38 -5.22
C ASP A 24 5.59 9.13 -5.29
N CYS A 25 5.13 8.04 -5.91
CA CYS A 25 3.70 7.81 -6.17
C CYS A 25 2.90 7.17 -5.01
N PHE A 26 3.35 7.31 -3.76
CA PHE A 26 2.67 6.78 -2.58
C PHE A 26 1.88 7.85 -1.83
N TYR A 27 0.68 7.49 -1.37
CA TYR A 27 -0.24 8.39 -0.68
C TYR A 27 -0.67 7.79 0.66
N GLU A 28 -0.75 8.65 1.68
CA GLU A 28 -0.75 8.25 3.09
C GLU A 28 -2.08 8.46 3.79
N GLY A 29 -2.70 7.36 4.22
CA GLY A 29 -3.81 7.37 5.16
C GLY A 29 -3.36 7.18 6.61
N PRO A 30 -4.30 7.22 7.58
CA PRO A 30 -3.99 7.01 8.98
C PRO A 30 -3.32 5.65 9.25
N ASN A 31 -3.84 4.58 8.64
CA ASN A 31 -3.40 3.21 8.90
C ASN A 31 -3.10 2.36 7.66
N PHE A 32 -2.97 2.99 6.50
CA PHE A 32 -2.75 2.34 5.20
C PHE A 32 -2.02 3.29 4.23
N LEU A 33 -1.37 2.73 3.21
CA LEU A 33 -0.78 3.46 2.09
C LEU A 33 -1.42 2.99 0.78
N VAL A 34 -1.48 3.87 -0.22
CA VAL A 34 -1.91 3.53 -1.57
C VAL A 34 -0.92 4.02 -2.62
N ILE A 35 -0.95 3.41 -3.79
CA ILE A 35 -0.16 3.80 -4.96
C ILE A 35 -1.07 4.52 -5.95
N HIS A 36 -0.64 5.67 -6.46
CA HIS A 36 -1.35 6.37 -7.52
C HIS A 36 -1.13 5.69 -8.87
N PRO A 37 -2.19 5.24 -9.56
CA PRO A 37 -2.05 4.40 -10.76
C PRO A 37 -1.38 5.13 -11.93
N ASP A 38 -1.73 6.39 -12.16
CA ASP A 38 -1.19 7.18 -13.28
C ASP A 38 0.25 7.67 -13.08
N GLU A 39 0.74 7.69 -11.84
CA GLU A 39 2.10 8.11 -11.51
C GLU A 39 3.06 6.92 -11.42
N CYS A 40 2.54 5.74 -11.08
CA CYS A 40 3.31 4.52 -11.04
C CYS A 40 3.87 4.18 -12.43
N ILE A 41 5.16 3.81 -12.47
CA ILE A 41 5.88 3.48 -13.71
C ILE A 41 6.22 1.99 -13.83
N ASP A 42 5.54 1.12 -13.07
CA ASP A 42 5.70 -0.34 -13.14
C ASP A 42 7.15 -0.85 -12.93
N CYS A 43 7.92 -0.17 -12.07
CA CYS A 43 9.33 -0.52 -11.86
C CYS A 43 9.57 -1.74 -10.94
N ALA A 44 8.53 -2.22 -10.25
CA ALA A 44 8.55 -3.37 -9.32
C ALA A 44 9.50 -3.28 -8.11
N LEU A 45 10.09 -2.11 -7.83
CA LEU A 45 11.05 -1.96 -6.73
C LEU A 45 10.40 -2.03 -5.35
N CYS A 46 9.14 -1.60 -5.22
CA CYS A 46 8.46 -1.53 -3.92
C CYS A 46 7.90 -2.87 -3.42
N GLU A 47 7.62 -3.81 -4.32
CA GLU A 47 7.09 -5.13 -3.98
C GLU A 47 7.99 -5.92 -3.01
N PRO A 48 9.30 -6.16 -3.30
CA PRO A 48 10.17 -6.93 -2.40
C PRO A 48 10.49 -6.21 -1.09
N GLU A 49 10.30 -4.88 -1.03
CA GLU A 49 10.62 -4.07 0.14
C GLU A 49 9.49 -4.06 1.18
N CYS A 50 8.28 -4.46 0.82
CA CYS A 50 7.15 -4.47 1.75
C CYS A 50 7.24 -5.66 2.72
N PRO A 51 7.48 -5.45 4.03
CA PRO A 51 7.57 -6.56 4.98
C PRO A 51 6.26 -7.35 5.12
N ALA A 52 5.13 -6.68 4.90
CA ALA A 52 3.79 -7.27 4.92
C ALA A 52 3.45 -8.07 3.64
N VAL A 53 4.31 -8.06 2.60
CA VAL A 53 4.04 -8.68 1.30
C VAL A 53 2.66 -8.25 0.76
N ALA A 54 2.37 -6.96 0.87
CA ALA A 54 1.05 -6.39 0.60
C ALA A 54 0.97 -5.67 -0.75
N ILE A 55 2.06 -5.64 -1.52
CA ILE A 55 2.14 -4.92 -2.79
C ILE A 55 2.18 -5.96 -3.91
N PHE A 56 1.32 -5.79 -4.91
CA PHE A 56 1.21 -6.69 -6.05
C PHE A 56 1.16 -5.88 -7.35
N SER A 57 1.62 -6.46 -8.46
CA SER A 57 1.23 -5.96 -9.77
C SER A 57 -0.29 -6.09 -9.94
N GLU A 58 -0.94 -5.14 -10.60
CA GLU A 58 -2.40 -5.09 -10.79
C GLU A 58 -2.98 -6.42 -11.33
N ASP A 59 -2.28 -7.06 -12.26
CA ASP A 59 -2.66 -8.35 -12.87
C ASP A 59 -2.38 -9.58 -12.00
N GLU A 60 -1.62 -9.40 -10.90
CA GLU A 60 -1.27 -10.44 -9.93
C GLU A 60 -2.02 -10.27 -8.60
N VAL A 61 -2.86 -9.23 -8.47
CA VAL A 61 -3.71 -9.06 -7.28
C VAL A 61 -4.62 -10.29 -7.12
N PRO A 62 -4.59 -10.98 -5.97
CA PRO A 62 -5.46 -12.14 -5.73
C PRO A 62 -6.95 -11.81 -5.89
N ASP A 63 -7.75 -12.77 -6.38
CA ASP A 63 -9.19 -12.61 -6.65
C ASP A 63 -9.97 -12.03 -5.45
N GLU A 64 -9.58 -12.42 -4.24
CA GLU A 64 -10.19 -11.99 -2.98
C GLU A 64 -9.86 -10.53 -2.58
N MET A 65 -8.91 -9.89 -3.28
CA MET A 65 -8.42 -8.54 -3.00
C MET A 65 -8.57 -7.58 -4.18
N GLN A 66 -9.34 -7.95 -5.21
CA GLN A 66 -9.55 -7.11 -6.41
C GLN A 66 -10.13 -5.73 -6.10
N GLU A 67 -10.87 -5.57 -4.99
CA GLU A 67 -11.40 -4.28 -4.55
C GLU A 67 -10.31 -3.24 -4.21
N PHE A 68 -9.10 -3.69 -3.89
CA PHE A 68 -7.98 -2.80 -3.59
C PHE A 68 -7.48 -2.02 -4.80
N ILE A 69 -7.68 -2.51 -6.02
CA ILE A 69 -7.28 -1.81 -7.25
C ILE A 69 -8.00 -0.45 -7.30
N GLN A 70 -9.33 -0.48 -7.27
CA GLN A 70 -10.15 0.74 -7.28
C GLN A 70 -9.93 1.59 -6.03
N LEU A 71 -9.73 0.96 -4.87
CA LEU A 71 -9.47 1.67 -3.62
C LEU A 71 -8.19 2.51 -3.67
N ASN A 72 -7.12 1.98 -4.29
CA ASN A 72 -5.87 2.72 -4.45
C ASN A 72 -6.08 3.98 -5.30
N VAL A 73 -6.84 3.86 -6.42
CA VAL A 73 -7.21 5.02 -7.27
C VAL A 73 -7.95 6.08 -6.46
N GLU A 74 -9.00 5.69 -5.74
CA GLU A 74 -9.85 6.63 -5.01
C GLU A 74 -9.12 7.34 -3.88
N LEU A 75 -8.27 6.62 -3.14
CA LEU A 75 -7.58 7.17 -1.98
C LEU A 75 -6.35 8.00 -2.36
N ALA A 76 -5.70 7.71 -3.49
CA ALA A 76 -4.57 8.50 -3.98
C ALA A 76 -4.97 9.94 -4.33
N GLU A 77 -6.22 10.16 -4.75
CA GLU A 77 -6.75 11.49 -5.08
C GLU A 77 -7.04 12.38 -3.86
N ILE A 78 -7.17 11.78 -2.66
CA ILE A 78 -7.62 12.50 -1.45
C ILE A 78 -6.59 12.52 -0.32
N TRP A 79 -5.70 11.54 -0.27
CA TRP A 79 -4.69 11.47 0.78
C TRP A 79 -3.47 12.33 0.43
N PRO A 80 -2.68 12.76 1.43
CA PRO A 80 -1.42 13.44 1.19
C PRO A 80 -0.36 12.48 0.65
N ASN A 81 0.55 13.00 -0.17
CA ASN A 81 1.71 12.28 -0.65
C ASN A 81 2.72 11.99 0.48
N ILE A 82 3.36 10.82 0.46
CA ILE A 82 4.43 10.40 1.38
C ILE A 82 5.68 10.00 0.59
N THR A 83 6.80 10.66 0.91
CA THR A 83 8.09 10.44 0.22
C THR A 83 9.21 10.02 1.17
N GLU A 84 8.94 9.98 2.48
CA GLU A 84 9.92 9.66 3.50
C GLU A 84 9.39 8.53 4.39
N LYS A 85 10.26 7.57 4.69
CA LYS A 85 9.96 6.48 5.63
C LYS A 85 9.69 7.01 7.02
N LYS A 86 8.74 6.38 7.70
CA LYS A 86 8.38 6.60 9.10
C LYS A 86 8.45 5.27 9.85
N ASP A 87 8.40 5.35 11.17
CA ASP A 87 8.21 4.14 11.97
C ASP A 87 6.87 3.49 11.61
N SER A 88 6.85 2.16 11.62
CA SER A 88 5.62 1.38 11.47
C SER A 88 4.63 1.68 12.59
N LEU A 89 3.37 1.29 12.41
CA LEU A 89 2.40 1.40 13.51
C LEU A 89 2.85 0.56 14.73
N PRO A 90 2.51 0.98 15.96
CA PRO A 90 3.02 0.33 17.18
C PRO A 90 2.77 -1.17 17.25
N ASP A 91 1.61 -1.61 16.76
CA ASP A 91 1.16 -3.00 16.82
C ASP A 91 1.32 -3.72 15.47
N ALA A 92 2.11 -3.19 14.52
CA ALA A 92 2.22 -3.71 13.16
C ALA A 92 2.52 -5.22 13.11
N ALA A 93 3.43 -5.70 13.98
CA ALA A 93 3.79 -7.12 14.07
C ALA A 93 2.64 -8.03 14.53
N GLU A 94 1.65 -7.50 15.26
CA GLU A 94 0.45 -8.26 15.67
C GLU A 94 -0.58 -8.35 14.54
N TRP A 95 -0.62 -7.35 13.66
CA TRP A 95 -1.55 -7.26 12.54
C TRP A 95 -1.01 -7.90 11.26
N ASP A 96 0.29 -8.17 11.17
CA ASP A 96 0.89 -8.79 10.01
C ASP A 96 0.40 -10.24 9.81
N GLY A 97 -0.13 -10.51 8.62
CA GLY A 97 -0.71 -11.81 8.25
C GLY A 97 -2.16 -12.01 8.68
N VAL A 98 -2.74 -11.08 9.44
CA VAL A 98 -4.18 -11.08 9.73
C VAL A 98 -4.94 -10.71 8.45
N LYS A 99 -5.91 -11.54 8.08
CA LYS A 99 -6.73 -11.37 6.86
C LYS A 99 -7.99 -10.56 7.11
N GLY A 100 -8.48 -9.90 6.06
CA GLY A 100 -9.76 -9.19 6.04
C GLY A 100 -9.71 -7.92 6.89
N LYS A 101 -8.58 -7.21 6.84
CA LYS A 101 -8.34 -5.94 7.52
C LYS A 101 -8.98 -4.74 6.81
N ILE A 102 -9.54 -4.90 5.62
CA ILE A 102 -10.28 -3.82 4.94
C ILE A 102 -11.37 -3.18 5.80
N LYS A 103 -12.03 -3.95 6.67
CA LYS A 103 -13.03 -3.45 7.63
C LYS A 103 -12.45 -2.52 8.71
N ASP A 104 -11.13 -2.57 8.90
CA ASP A 104 -10.36 -1.77 9.85
C ASP A 104 -9.69 -0.54 9.18
N LEU A 105 -9.91 -0.32 7.88
CA LEU A 105 -9.37 0.82 7.15
C LEU A 105 -9.93 2.15 7.69
N GLU A 106 -9.04 3.09 7.97
CA GLU A 106 -9.38 4.47 8.35
C GLU A 106 -9.22 5.41 7.16
N ARG A 107 -10.22 6.23 6.87
CA ARG A 107 -10.24 7.18 5.73
C ARG A 107 -9.92 8.60 6.17
#